data_AF-A0A7X8F0D6-F1
#
_entry.id   AF-A0A7X8F0D6-F1
#
_cell.length_a   1.000
_cell.length_b   1.000
_cell.length_c   1.000
_cell.angle_alpha   90.00
_cell.angle_beta   90.00
_cell.angle_gamma   90.00
#
_symmetry.space_group_name_H-M   'P 1'
#
loop_
_entity.id
_entity.type
_entity.pdbx_description
1 polymer ?
#
loop_
_entity_poly.entity_id
_entity_poly.type
_entity_poly.pdbx_seq_one_letter_code
_entity_poly.pdbx_strand_id
1 'polypeptide(L)'
;MRQWRFEVAPKAGFADVHGKAVLEDIRQLGIDSVEAVQATRVYLIEADFDEVFAGRVGRELLTDPVCQEFTIGRRDIQDDQQPMTLIEVHLKSGVTDPVAESVRAALKDMGAGAVESVRTARKFVLFGQLTPEQRDIIVRRVLANDCIEEVIFGADAEPPSPHTRPYELKLIEIPIRDLDDEALLQLSKDRDLFLNLREMQTIQTYYRTIGREPTDVELETLAQTWSEHCVHKTLKSSVDMELDGKAFRFENLLKETVFKATQDLNKDWCISVFADNAGVIEFDDEAALCFKVETHNRPSALDPYGGAATGIGGVIRDSMGTGLGAKPIANTDVFCFGLPEMKIQDVPKGVLHPRRVMKGVVAGVRDYGNRMGIPTVNGAIYFDHRYLANPLVFCGSVGIMPRDKCFKKARSGDYIVLVGG
;
A
#
# COMPACT_ATOMS: atom_id res chain seq x y z
N MET A 1 -18.71 -23.61 14.51
CA MET A 1 -18.63 -22.16 14.79
C MET A 1 -19.76 -21.47 14.04
N ARG A 2 -20.34 -20.39 14.59
CA ARG A 2 -21.42 -19.64 13.94
C ARG A 2 -20.82 -18.48 13.16
N GLN A 3 -21.34 -18.22 11.97
CA GLN A 3 -20.99 -17.02 11.21
C GLN A 3 -21.93 -15.89 11.61
N TRP A 4 -21.34 -14.78 12.04
CA TRP A 4 -22.03 -13.57 12.45
C TRP A 4 -21.82 -12.47 11.42
N ARG A 5 -22.90 -11.82 11.00
CA ARG A 5 -22.85 -10.61 10.18
C ARG A 5 -23.27 -9.43 11.03
N PHE A 6 -22.46 -8.38 11.05
CA PHE A 6 -22.81 -7.09 11.64
C PHE A 6 -22.80 -6.03 10.55
N GLU A 7 -23.91 -5.31 10.42
CA GLU A 7 -24.00 -4.13 9.56
C GLU A 7 -24.04 -2.89 10.44
N VAL A 8 -23.04 -2.01 10.31
CA VAL A 8 -22.89 -0.77 11.07
C VAL A 8 -23.13 0.42 10.16
N ALA A 9 -24.07 1.28 10.56
CA ALA A 9 -24.51 2.42 9.77
C ALA A 9 -24.82 3.63 10.67
N PRO A 10 -24.90 4.84 10.11
CA PRO A 10 -25.33 6.02 10.86
C PRO A 10 -26.74 5.84 11.45
N LYS A 11 -26.96 6.36 12.66
CA LYS A 11 -28.30 6.44 13.25
C LYS A 11 -29.20 7.39 12.48
N ALA A 12 -30.51 7.16 12.57
CA ALA A 12 -31.50 8.13 12.11
C ALA A 12 -31.22 9.54 12.68
N GLY A 13 -31.27 10.55 11.81
CA GLY A 13 -30.96 11.94 12.15
C GLY A 13 -29.47 12.33 12.08
N PHE A 14 -28.55 11.37 11.97
CA PHE A 14 -27.14 11.65 11.71
C PHE A 14 -26.83 11.59 10.21
N ALA A 15 -25.88 12.42 9.78
CA ALA A 15 -25.47 12.45 8.37
C ALA A 15 -24.61 11.22 8.02
N ASP A 16 -24.97 10.54 6.94
CA ASP A 16 -24.08 9.57 6.31
C ASP A 16 -22.96 10.29 5.54
N VAL A 17 -21.85 10.58 6.23
CA VAL A 17 -20.71 11.28 5.65
C VAL A 17 -20.06 10.46 4.52
N HIS A 18 -20.01 9.14 4.67
CA HIS A 18 -19.41 8.25 3.67
C HIS A 18 -20.30 8.14 2.43
N GLY A 19 -21.62 7.95 2.61
CA GLY A 19 -22.59 7.96 1.52
C GLY A 19 -22.57 9.29 0.76
N LYS A 20 -22.55 10.43 1.46
CA LYS A 20 -22.45 11.76 0.84
C LYS A 20 -21.16 11.94 0.02
N ALA A 21 -20.01 11.50 0.54
CA ALA A 21 -18.75 11.59 -0.18
C ALA A 21 -18.76 10.74 -1.48
N VAL A 22 -19.32 9.53 -1.41
CA VAL A 22 -19.50 8.67 -2.59
C VAL A 22 -20.45 9.30 -3.60
N LEU A 23 -21.57 9.86 -3.15
CA LEU A 23 -22.51 10.57 -4.02
C LEU A 23 -21.84 11.74 -4.76
N GLU A 24 -21.01 12.51 -4.05
CA GLU A 24 -20.24 13.61 -4.66
C GLU A 24 -19.27 13.09 -5.72
N ASP A 25 -18.54 12.00 -5.43
CA ASP A 25 -17.64 11.38 -6.39
C ASP A 25 -18.38 10.86 -7.64
N ILE A 26 -19.58 10.29 -7.47
CA ILE A 26 -20.43 9.84 -8.58
C ILE A 26 -20.88 11.03 -9.46
N ARG A 27 -21.37 12.12 -8.83
CA ARG A 27 -21.79 13.33 -9.56
C ARG A 27 -20.65 13.97 -10.32
N GLN A 28 -19.43 13.94 -9.77
CA GLN A 28 -18.24 14.44 -10.46
C GLN A 28 -17.87 13.63 -11.71
N LEU A 29 -18.33 12.38 -11.83
CA LEU A 29 -18.21 11.61 -13.08
C LEU A 29 -19.26 12.02 -14.13
N GLY A 30 -20.13 12.99 -13.82
CA GLY A 30 -21.25 13.40 -14.67
C GLY A 30 -22.45 12.46 -14.58
N ILE A 31 -22.57 11.69 -13.50
CA ILE A 31 -23.68 10.76 -13.28
C ILE A 31 -24.62 11.36 -12.22
N ASP A 32 -25.63 12.10 -12.69
CA ASP A 32 -26.63 12.75 -11.83
C ASP A 32 -27.86 11.88 -11.57
N SER A 33 -27.93 10.68 -12.15
CA SER A 33 -29.03 9.73 -11.95
C SER A 33 -29.05 9.06 -10.57
N VAL A 34 -28.01 9.26 -9.76
CA VAL A 34 -27.99 8.84 -8.35
C VAL A 34 -28.42 10.01 -7.46
N GLU A 35 -29.51 9.82 -6.75
CA GLU A 35 -30.13 10.83 -5.89
C GLU A 35 -29.53 10.82 -4.49
N ALA A 36 -29.29 9.62 -3.96
CA ALA A 36 -28.72 9.39 -2.64
C ALA A 36 -27.87 8.11 -2.60
N VAL A 37 -26.96 8.06 -1.64
CA VAL A 37 -26.15 6.87 -1.33
C VAL A 37 -26.20 6.61 0.17
N GLN A 38 -26.48 5.36 0.55
CA GLN A 38 -26.26 4.87 1.90
C GLN A 38 -25.02 3.99 1.94
N ALA A 39 -24.10 4.27 2.85
CA ALA A 39 -22.90 3.49 3.10
C ALA A 39 -23.02 2.75 4.44
N THR A 40 -22.67 1.48 4.44
CA THR A 40 -22.72 0.59 5.60
C THR A 40 -21.42 -0.19 5.69
N ARG A 41 -20.85 -0.29 6.89
CA ARG A 41 -19.70 -1.16 7.17
C ARG A 41 -20.23 -2.54 7.54
N VAL A 42 -19.62 -3.56 6.98
CA VAL A 42 -20.00 -4.95 7.21
C VAL A 42 -18.84 -5.67 7.89
N TYR A 43 -19.14 -6.41 8.94
CA TYR A 43 -18.21 -7.32 9.60
C TYR A 43 -18.76 -8.74 9.54
N LEU A 44 -17.93 -9.66 9.04
CA LEU A 44 -18.22 -11.09 8.96
C LEU A 44 -17.28 -11.80 9.94
N ILE A 45 -17.83 -12.42 10.97
CA ILE A 45 -17.08 -12.96 12.10
C ILE A 45 -17.47 -14.44 12.28
N GLU A 46 -16.51 -15.34 12.12
CA GLU A 46 -16.68 -16.77 12.42
C GLU A 46 -16.06 -17.07 13.77
N ALA A 47 -16.92 -17.26 14.75
CA ALA A 47 -16.50 -17.40 16.14
C ALA A 47 -17.48 -18.23 16.98
N ASP A 48 -16.98 -18.70 18.11
CA ASP A 48 -17.75 -19.42 19.13
C ASP A 48 -18.16 -18.48 20.28
N PHE A 49 -19.31 -17.83 20.11
CA PHE A 49 -19.97 -17.06 21.16
C PHE A 49 -21.50 -17.03 20.93
N ASP A 50 -22.28 -16.65 21.94
CA ASP A 50 -23.75 -16.62 21.92
C ASP A 50 -24.31 -15.26 21.45
N GLU A 51 -25.65 -15.15 21.35
CA GLU A 51 -26.33 -13.90 20.92
C GLU A 51 -26.14 -12.74 21.90
N VAL A 52 -25.96 -13.03 23.19
CA VAL A 52 -25.71 -12.01 24.21
C VAL A 52 -24.34 -11.39 23.97
N PHE A 53 -23.32 -12.23 23.75
CA PHE A 53 -21.98 -11.79 23.42
C PHE A 53 -21.93 -11.08 22.07
N ALA A 54 -22.63 -11.58 21.05
CA ALA A 54 -22.76 -10.90 19.76
C ALA A 54 -23.33 -9.47 19.92
N GLY A 55 -24.36 -9.31 20.74
CA GLY A 55 -24.91 -8.00 21.08
C GLY A 55 -23.93 -7.07 21.79
N ARG A 56 -23.00 -7.61 22.59
CA ARG A 56 -21.89 -6.85 23.18
C ARG A 56 -20.85 -6.46 22.14
N VAL A 57 -20.45 -7.37 21.26
CA VAL A 57 -19.52 -7.09 20.15
C VAL A 57 -20.03 -5.94 19.28
N GLY A 58 -21.29 -6.00 18.86
CA GLY A 58 -21.89 -4.92 18.08
C GLY A 58 -21.86 -3.57 18.80
N ARG A 59 -22.17 -3.54 20.10
CA ARG A 59 -22.36 -2.32 20.88
C ARG A 59 -21.07 -1.71 21.44
N GLU A 60 -20.18 -2.55 21.95
CA GLU A 60 -18.97 -2.15 22.69
C GLU A 60 -17.74 -2.04 21.78
N LEU A 61 -17.71 -2.80 20.66
CA LEU A 61 -16.54 -2.88 19.78
C LEU A 61 -16.76 -2.27 18.40
N LEU A 62 -17.84 -2.65 17.70
CA LEU A 62 -17.97 -2.35 16.27
C LEU A 62 -18.65 -1.00 15.96
N THR A 63 -19.36 -0.43 16.93
CA THR A 63 -20.25 0.72 16.71
C THR A 63 -19.85 1.90 17.58
N ASP A 64 -19.78 3.10 16.98
CA ASP A 64 -19.78 4.34 17.76
C ASP A 64 -21.18 4.57 18.38
N PRO A 65 -21.33 4.49 19.71
CA PRO A 65 -22.64 4.57 20.36
C PRO A 65 -23.28 5.95 20.28
N VAL A 66 -22.58 6.99 19.83
CA VAL A 66 -23.11 8.34 19.66
C VAL A 66 -23.86 8.42 18.34
N CYS A 67 -23.17 8.15 17.24
CA CYS A 67 -23.64 8.46 15.88
C CYS A 67 -24.00 7.24 15.02
N GLN A 68 -23.70 6.02 15.47
CA GLN A 68 -23.93 4.79 14.71
C GLN A 68 -24.84 3.80 15.43
N GLU A 69 -25.45 2.93 14.65
CA GLU A 69 -26.21 1.77 15.09
C GLU A 69 -25.73 0.53 14.34
N PHE A 70 -25.98 -0.65 14.91
CA PHE A 70 -25.69 -1.91 14.26
C PHE A 70 -26.93 -2.80 14.17
N THR A 71 -26.92 -3.64 13.14
CA THR A 71 -27.85 -4.75 12.96
C THR A 71 -27.05 -6.05 12.93
N ILE A 72 -27.52 -7.06 13.67
CA ILE A 72 -27.02 -8.43 13.52
C ILE A 72 -27.82 -9.08 12.38
N GLY A 73 -27.12 -9.55 11.35
CA GLY A 73 -27.72 -10.00 10.10
C GLY A 73 -27.71 -8.92 9.02
N ARG A 74 -28.54 -9.09 8.00
CA ARG A 74 -28.71 -8.10 6.93
C ARG A 74 -29.71 -7.04 7.36
N ARG A 75 -29.39 -5.77 7.18
CA ARG A 75 -30.34 -4.68 7.41
C ARG A 75 -31.39 -4.69 6.29
N ASP A 76 -32.66 -4.69 6.69
CA ASP A 76 -33.77 -4.45 5.77
C ASP A 76 -33.66 -3.03 5.21
N ILE A 77 -33.63 -2.93 3.89
CA ILE A 77 -33.71 -1.66 3.19
C ILE A 77 -35.20 -1.46 2.89
N GLN A 78 -35.78 -0.37 3.41
CA GLN A 78 -37.19 -0.06 3.16
C GLN A 78 -37.40 0.12 1.65
N ASP A 79 -38.24 -0.74 1.09
CA ASP A 79 -38.62 -0.74 -0.33
C ASP A 79 -39.73 0.31 -0.54
N ASP A 80 -39.32 1.58 -0.58
CA ASP A 80 -40.22 2.70 -0.85
C ASP A 80 -40.59 2.82 -2.35
N GLN A 81 -40.55 1.72 -3.11
CA GLN A 81 -40.74 1.66 -4.57
C GLN A 81 -39.76 2.52 -5.40
N GLN A 82 -38.70 3.06 -4.79
CA GLN A 82 -37.66 3.77 -5.51
C GLN A 82 -36.67 2.78 -6.15
N PRO A 83 -36.21 3.02 -7.40
CA PRO A 83 -35.16 2.23 -8.01
C PRO A 83 -33.90 2.27 -7.14
N MET A 84 -33.36 1.11 -6.78
CA MET A 84 -32.14 0.99 -5.98
C MET A 84 -31.17 -0.04 -6.54
N THR A 85 -29.88 0.19 -6.33
CA THR A 85 -28.81 -0.77 -6.63
C THR A 85 -27.99 -1.04 -5.38
N LEU A 86 -27.95 -2.30 -4.95
CA LEU A 86 -27.15 -2.76 -3.81
C LEU A 86 -25.83 -3.34 -4.29
N ILE A 87 -24.73 -2.84 -3.71
CA ILE A 87 -23.36 -3.21 -4.05
C ILE A 87 -22.60 -3.49 -2.76
N GLU A 88 -21.98 -4.66 -2.63
CA GLU A 88 -21.04 -4.97 -1.54
C GLU A 88 -19.63 -5.12 -2.11
N VAL A 89 -18.67 -4.47 -1.47
CA VAL A 89 -17.26 -4.47 -1.86
C VAL A 89 -16.45 -5.18 -0.79
N HIS A 90 -15.83 -6.29 -1.17
CA HIS A 90 -15.02 -7.15 -0.31
C HIS A 90 -13.55 -7.06 -0.70
N LEU A 91 -12.66 -7.24 0.27
CA LEU A 91 -11.27 -7.54 -0.03
C LEU A 91 -11.17 -8.95 -0.63
N LYS A 92 -10.34 -9.10 -1.66
CA LYS A 92 -10.04 -10.40 -2.26
C LYS A 92 -9.32 -11.30 -1.26
N SER A 93 -9.49 -12.62 -1.45
CA SER A 93 -8.73 -13.62 -0.68
C SER A 93 -7.22 -13.39 -0.81
N GLY A 94 -6.51 -13.45 0.32
CA GLY A 94 -5.06 -13.19 0.41
C GLY A 94 -4.67 -11.73 0.60
N VAL A 95 -5.61 -10.79 0.52
CA VAL A 95 -5.34 -9.37 0.85
C VAL A 95 -5.43 -9.16 2.36
N THR A 96 -4.45 -8.44 2.91
CA THR A 96 -4.44 -8.08 4.34
C THR A 96 -5.62 -7.16 4.68
N ASP A 97 -6.33 -7.49 5.76
CA ASP A 97 -7.41 -6.68 6.33
C ASP A 97 -7.01 -6.23 7.75
N PRO A 98 -6.37 -5.05 7.90
CA PRO A 98 -5.91 -4.56 9.21
C PRO A 98 -7.07 -4.31 10.20
N VAL A 99 -8.27 -4.02 9.69
CA VAL A 99 -9.45 -3.81 10.54
C VAL A 99 -9.90 -5.16 11.10
N ALA A 100 -9.91 -6.21 10.27
CA ALA A 100 -10.21 -7.56 10.72
C ALA A 100 -9.20 -8.07 11.77
N GLU A 101 -7.90 -7.81 11.58
CA GLU A 101 -6.87 -8.15 12.58
C GLU A 101 -7.11 -7.45 13.91
N SER A 102 -7.42 -6.14 13.87
CA SER A 102 -7.74 -5.35 15.06
C SER A 102 -9.00 -5.85 15.77
N VAL A 103 -10.05 -6.17 15.01
CA VAL A 103 -11.29 -6.75 15.55
C VAL A 103 -11.01 -8.12 16.15
N ARG A 104 -10.21 -8.97 15.51
CA ARG A 104 -9.82 -10.28 16.03
C ARG A 104 -9.07 -10.18 17.36
N ALA A 105 -8.13 -9.24 17.47
CA ALA A 105 -7.42 -8.97 18.71
C ALA A 105 -8.38 -8.50 19.81
N ALA A 106 -9.25 -7.54 19.50
CA ALA A 106 -10.23 -7.01 20.45
C ALA A 106 -11.26 -8.06 20.91
N LEU A 107 -11.71 -8.95 20.02
CA LEU A 107 -12.59 -10.07 20.38
C LEU A 107 -11.93 -10.98 21.42
N LYS A 108 -10.64 -11.28 21.25
CA LYS A 108 -9.87 -12.06 22.22
C LYS A 108 -9.80 -11.35 23.57
N ASP A 109 -9.55 -10.04 23.58
CA ASP A 109 -9.48 -9.23 24.80
C ASP A 109 -10.85 -9.12 25.50
N MET A 110 -11.95 -9.14 24.74
CA MET A 110 -13.32 -9.21 25.27
C MET A 110 -13.69 -10.58 25.84
N GLY A 111 -12.82 -11.58 25.73
CA GLY A 111 -13.05 -12.94 26.21
C GLY A 111 -13.90 -13.80 25.27
N ALA A 112 -13.88 -13.52 23.96
CA ALA A 112 -14.50 -14.41 22.97
C ALA A 112 -13.85 -15.81 23.02
N GLY A 113 -14.63 -16.84 22.67
CA GLY A 113 -14.12 -18.19 22.47
C GLY A 113 -13.19 -18.29 21.26
N ALA A 114 -13.21 -19.44 20.58
CA ALA A 114 -12.44 -19.59 19.34
C ALA A 114 -12.93 -18.60 18.27
N VAL A 115 -12.01 -17.79 17.71
CA VAL A 115 -12.25 -16.90 16.57
C VAL A 115 -11.46 -17.43 15.37
N GLU A 116 -12.17 -18.01 14.41
CA GLU A 116 -11.60 -18.64 13.22
C GLU A 116 -11.25 -17.61 12.16
N SER A 117 -12.20 -16.74 11.81
CA SER A 117 -11.98 -15.69 10.81
C SER A 117 -12.75 -14.40 11.14
N VAL A 118 -12.17 -13.28 10.73
CA VAL A 118 -12.82 -11.95 10.72
C VAL A 118 -12.56 -11.35 9.36
N ARG A 119 -13.58 -10.73 8.76
CA ARG A 119 -13.47 -10.02 7.48
C ARG A 119 -14.33 -8.78 7.49
N THR A 120 -13.89 -7.77 6.76
CA THR A 120 -14.67 -6.54 6.57
C THR A 120 -15.12 -6.36 5.13
N ALA A 121 -16.22 -5.64 4.95
CA ALA A 121 -16.71 -5.23 3.65
C ALA A 121 -17.44 -3.89 3.73
N ARG A 122 -17.66 -3.27 2.57
CA ARG A 122 -18.38 -2.00 2.43
C ARG A 122 -19.62 -2.23 1.59
N LYS A 123 -20.79 -1.98 2.16
CA LYS A 123 -22.08 -2.07 1.48
C LYS A 123 -22.56 -0.67 1.10
N PHE A 124 -22.98 -0.52 -0.15
CA PHE A 124 -23.53 0.71 -0.71
C PHE A 124 -24.91 0.44 -1.28
N VAL A 125 -25.86 1.32 -0.96
CA VAL A 125 -27.18 1.36 -1.59
C VAL A 125 -27.27 2.66 -2.37
N LEU A 126 -27.32 2.56 -3.70
CA LEU A 126 -27.48 3.70 -4.60
C LEU A 126 -28.96 3.86 -4.92
N PHE A 127 -29.54 5.01 -4.59
CA PHE A 127 -30.93 5.35 -4.90
C PHE A 127 -30.98 6.14 -6.21
N GLY A 128 -31.83 5.71 -7.14
CA GLY A 128 -31.98 6.30 -8.46
C GLY A 128 -31.89 5.27 -9.60
N GLN A 129 -32.24 5.68 -10.81
CA GLN A 129 -32.29 4.81 -11.97
C GLN A 129 -30.94 4.77 -12.69
N LEU A 130 -30.23 3.65 -12.55
CA LEU A 130 -28.91 3.44 -13.17
C LEU A 130 -28.99 2.55 -14.40
N THR A 131 -28.31 2.93 -15.48
CA THR A 131 -28.02 1.98 -16.57
C THR A 131 -26.91 1.02 -16.15
N PRO A 132 -26.81 -0.18 -16.77
CA PRO A 132 -25.71 -1.10 -16.52
C PRO A 132 -24.33 -0.46 -16.71
N GLU A 133 -24.17 0.40 -17.71
CA GLU A 133 -22.92 1.10 -18.00
C GLU A 133 -22.57 2.10 -16.89
N GLN A 134 -23.54 2.88 -16.43
CA GLN A 134 -23.33 3.81 -15.31
C GLN A 134 -22.94 3.07 -14.04
N ARG A 135 -23.62 1.95 -13.73
CA ARG A 135 -23.31 1.09 -12.59
C ARG A 135 -21.86 0.58 -12.66
N ASP A 136 -21.45 0.05 -13.81
CA ASP A 136 -20.11 -0.50 -13.99
C ASP A 136 -19.02 0.58 -13.89
N ILE A 137 -19.30 1.80 -14.39
CA ILE A 137 -18.43 2.97 -14.22
C ILE A 137 -18.32 3.34 -12.74
N ILE A 138 -19.44 3.46 -12.01
CA ILE A 138 -19.44 3.80 -10.57
C ILE A 138 -18.62 2.79 -9.78
N VAL A 139 -18.84 1.50 -10.02
CA VAL A 139 -18.12 0.42 -9.33
C VAL A 139 -16.60 0.54 -9.55
N ARG A 140 -16.16 0.59 -10.82
CA ARG A 140 -14.74 0.59 -11.15
C ARG A 140 -14.05 1.90 -10.79
N ARG A 141 -14.76 3.03 -10.90
CA ARG A 141 -14.16 4.37 -10.76
C ARG A 141 -14.29 4.95 -9.37
N VAL A 142 -15.30 4.57 -8.59
CA VAL A 142 -15.58 5.15 -7.26
C VAL A 142 -15.50 4.11 -6.15
N LEU A 143 -16.23 2.99 -6.27
CA LEU A 143 -16.49 2.13 -5.11
C LEU A 143 -15.35 1.14 -4.81
N ALA A 144 -14.79 0.53 -5.85
CA ALA A 144 -13.86 -0.60 -5.71
C ALA A 144 -12.53 -0.38 -6.43
N ASN A 145 -11.47 -0.97 -5.89
CA ASN A 145 -10.17 -1.14 -6.53
C ASN A 145 -10.02 -2.60 -7.00
N ASP A 146 -10.03 -2.82 -8.31
CA ASP A 146 -9.99 -4.16 -8.89
C ASP A 146 -8.69 -4.92 -8.62
N CYS A 147 -7.62 -4.27 -8.17
CA CYS A 147 -6.40 -4.95 -7.74
C CYS A 147 -6.62 -5.75 -6.45
N ILE A 148 -7.36 -5.18 -5.50
CA ILE A 148 -7.45 -5.69 -4.11
C ILE A 148 -8.87 -6.07 -3.68
N GLU A 149 -9.88 -5.66 -4.44
CA GLU A 149 -11.29 -5.81 -4.06
C GLU A 149 -12.09 -6.54 -5.15
N GLU A 150 -13.14 -7.21 -4.69
CA GLU A 150 -14.18 -7.83 -5.51
C GLU A 150 -15.55 -7.29 -5.14
N VAL A 151 -16.46 -7.31 -6.11
CA VAL A 151 -17.74 -6.61 -6.03
C VAL A 151 -18.88 -7.58 -6.24
N ILE A 152 -19.82 -7.53 -5.32
CA ILE A 152 -20.99 -8.37 -5.29
C ILE A 152 -22.23 -7.49 -5.47
N PHE A 153 -23.13 -7.92 -6.36
CA PHE A 153 -24.39 -7.23 -6.63
C PHE A 153 -25.56 -7.95 -5.98
N GLY A 154 -26.49 -7.17 -5.45
CA GLY A 154 -27.74 -7.69 -4.89
C GLY A 154 -27.59 -8.20 -3.47
N ALA A 155 -28.74 -8.35 -2.79
CA ALA A 155 -28.79 -8.64 -1.37
C ALA A 155 -28.34 -10.06 -1.02
N ASP A 156 -28.38 -11.01 -1.97
CA ASP A 156 -28.36 -12.44 -1.66
C ASP A 156 -27.02 -13.15 -1.82
N ALA A 157 -26.05 -12.53 -2.48
CA ALA A 157 -24.80 -13.21 -2.76
C ALA A 157 -23.96 -13.42 -1.47
N GLU A 158 -23.41 -14.62 -1.35
CA GLU A 158 -22.55 -15.00 -0.25
C GLU A 158 -21.17 -14.36 -0.41
N PRO A 159 -20.55 -13.89 0.68
CA PRO A 159 -19.20 -13.39 0.63
C PRO A 159 -18.23 -14.52 0.22
N PRO A 160 -17.06 -14.20 -0.35
CA PRO A 160 -16.05 -15.18 -0.74
C PRO A 160 -15.72 -16.15 0.40
N SER A 161 -15.33 -17.39 0.15
CA SER A 161 -14.94 -18.30 1.25
C SER A 161 -13.71 -17.74 2.00
N PRO A 162 -13.69 -17.74 3.35
CA PRO A 162 -12.52 -17.31 4.13
C PRO A 162 -11.37 -18.32 4.07
N HIS A 163 -11.66 -19.57 3.70
CA HIS A 163 -10.71 -20.66 3.77
C HIS A 163 -9.82 -20.69 2.53
N THR A 164 -8.65 -20.06 2.60
CA THR A 164 -7.51 -20.55 1.83
C THR A 164 -7.13 -21.91 2.39
N ARG A 165 -6.95 -22.90 1.52
CA ARG A 165 -6.46 -24.21 1.97
C ARG A 165 -5.13 -24.01 2.73
N PRO A 166 -4.85 -24.77 3.81
CA PRO A 166 -3.58 -24.67 4.49
C PRO A 166 -2.43 -24.77 3.48
N TYR A 167 -1.48 -23.85 3.56
CA TYR A 167 -0.32 -23.89 2.67
C TYR A 167 0.53 -25.12 3.00
N GLU A 168 0.76 -25.95 2.00
CA GLU A 168 1.73 -27.04 2.07
C GLU A 168 3.03 -26.57 1.43
N LEU A 169 4.10 -26.47 2.24
CA LEU A 169 5.43 -26.11 1.74
C LEU A 169 5.88 -27.15 0.72
N LYS A 170 6.12 -26.69 -0.51
CA LYS A 170 6.70 -27.48 -1.59
C LYS A 170 7.95 -26.77 -2.07
N LEU A 171 9.09 -27.43 -1.91
CA LEU A 171 10.34 -26.92 -2.46
C LEU A 171 10.31 -27.15 -3.98
N ILE A 172 10.41 -26.06 -4.75
CA ILE A 172 10.38 -26.12 -6.21
C ILE A 172 11.79 -25.85 -6.71
N GLU A 173 12.39 -26.84 -7.37
CA GLU A 173 13.65 -26.66 -8.10
C GLU A 173 13.38 -26.21 -9.53
N ILE A 174 14.16 -25.24 -10.00
CA ILE A 174 13.99 -24.63 -11.33
C ILE A 174 15.13 -25.13 -12.24
N PRO A 175 14.82 -25.98 -13.24
CA PRO A 175 15.85 -26.56 -14.09
C PRO A 175 16.42 -25.52 -15.05
N ILE A 176 17.48 -24.82 -14.65
CA ILE A 176 18.12 -23.79 -15.47
C ILE A 176 19.41 -24.29 -16.11
N ARG A 177 20.08 -25.29 -15.52
CA ARG A 177 21.44 -25.66 -15.90
C ARG A 177 21.58 -26.12 -17.35
N ASP A 178 20.58 -26.75 -17.91
CA ASP A 178 20.65 -27.31 -19.27
C ASP A 178 19.84 -26.50 -20.29
N LEU A 179 19.27 -25.37 -19.88
CA LEU A 179 18.54 -24.48 -20.78
C LEU A 179 19.47 -23.76 -21.76
N ASP A 180 19.01 -23.59 -22.99
CA ASP A 180 19.60 -22.68 -23.95
C ASP A 180 19.15 -21.22 -23.70
N ASP A 181 19.70 -20.30 -24.49
CA ASP A 181 19.45 -18.85 -24.32
C ASP A 181 17.96 -18.48 -24.51
N GLU A 182 17.27 -19.15 -25.43
CA GLU A 182 15.84 -18.90 -25.68
C GLU A 182 14.99 -19.39 -24.50
N ALA A 183 15.26 -20.60 -24.01
CA ALA A 183 14.57 -21.17 -22.86
C ALA A 183 14.87 -20.40 -21.55
N LEU A 184 16.07 -19.85 -21.37
CA LEU A 184 16.39 -18.97 -20.25
C LEU A 184 15.55 -17.69 -20.26
N LEU A 185 15.43 -17.05 -21.44
CA LEU A 185 14.60 -15.84 -21.59
C LEU A 185 13.12 -16.15 -21.41
N GLN A 186 12.66 -17.28 -21.93
CA GLN A 186 11.28 -17.72 -21.77
C GLN A 186 10.96 -18.00 -20.29
N LEU A 187 11.86 -18.68 -19.56
CA LEU A 187 11.72 -18.88 -18.12
C LEU A 187 11.66 -17.56 -17.34
N SER A 188 12.53 -16.60 -17.68
CA SER A 188 12.54 -15.26 -17.07
C SER A 188 11.21 -14.55 -17.27
N LYS A 189 10.59 -14.70 -18.44
CA LYS A 189 9.28 -14.14 -18.76
C LYS A 189 8.14 -14.86 -18.05
N ASP A 190 8.13 -16.20 -18.05
CA ASP A 190 7.04 -17.01 -17.49
C ASP A 190 6.95 -16.90 -15.96
N ARG A 191 8.05 -16.53 -15.31
CA ARG A 191 8.11 -16.33 -13.86
C ARG A 191 8.27 -14.86 -13.45
N ASP A 192 8.05 -13.92 -14.38
CA ASP A 192 8.15 -12.48 -14.11
C ASP A 192 9.45 -12.06 -13.39
N LEU A 193 10.58 -12.68 -13.76
CA LEU A 193 11.87 -12.39 -13.15
C LEU A 193 12.47 -11.07 -13.65
N PHE A 194 12.06 -10.62 -14.84
CA PHE A 194 12.60 -9.44 -15.53
C PHE A 194 14.13 -9.43 -15.68
N LEU A 195 14.76 -10.62 -15.66
CA LEU A 195 16.18 -10.79 -15.86
C LEU A 195 16.50 -10.84 -17.35
N ASN A 196 17.53 -10.11 -17.78
CA ASN A 196 18.02 -10.20 -19.15
C ASN A 196 18.88 -11.46 -19.35
N LEU A 197 19.22 -11.76 -20.61
CA LEU A 197 19.97 -12.97 -20.96
C LEU A 197 21.29 -13.08 -20.19
N ARG A 198 22.04 -11.99 -20.08
CA ARG A 198 23.35 -11.99 -19.40
C ARG A 198 23.21 -12.31 -17.92
N GLU A 199 22.19 -11.77 -17.26
CA GLU A 199 21.89 -12.07 -15.86
C GLU A 199 21.50 -13.54 -15.70
N MET A 200 20.61 -14.05 -16.55
CA MET A 200 20.21 -15.46 -16.55
C MET A 200 21.40 -16.40 -16.78
N GLN A 201 22.28 -16.11 -17.73
CA GLN A 201 23.51 -16.87 -18.00
C GLN A 201 24.49 -16.84 -16.83
N THR A 202 24.58 -15.70 -16.13
CA THR A 202 25.43 -15.56 -14.93
C THR A 202 24.93 -16.47 -13.82
N ILE A 203 23.61 -16.46 -13.58
CA ILE A 203 22.96 -17.34 -12.59
C ILE A 203 23.14 -18.81 -13.00
N GLN A 204 22.86 -19.16 -14.26
CA GLN A 204 23.02 -20.51 -14.79
C GLN A 204 24.45 -21.02 -14.60
N THR A 205 25.45 -20.19 -14.87
CA THR A 205 26.86 -20.55 -14.71
C THR A 205 27.19 -20.87 -13.26
N TYR A 206 26.71 -20.05 -12.30
CA TYR A 206 26.88 -20.32 -10.88
C TYR A 206 26.28 -21.69 -10.49
N TYR A 207 25.04 -21.95 -10.89
CA TYR A 207 24.35 -23.22 -10.56
C TYR A 207 24.95 -24.44 -11.27
N ARG A 208 25.48 -24.28 -12.49
CA ARG A 208 26.33 -25.29 -13.15
C ARG A 208 27.58 -25.58 -12.33
N THR A 209 28.27 -24.56 -11.80
CA THR A 209 29.49 -24.72 -11.01
C THR A 209 29.26 -25.47 -9.71
N ILE A 210 28.17 -25.18 -8.99
CA ILE A 210 27.86 -25.87 -7.72
C ILE A 210 27.11 -27.20 -7.91
N GLY A 211 26.74 -27.55 -9.14
CA GLY A 211 26.21 -28.86 -9.50
C GLY A 211 24.79 -29.14 -9.04
N ARG A 212 23.95 -28.12 -8.83
CA ARG A 212 22.52 -28.25 -8.48
C ARG A 212 21.66 -27.18 -9.14
N GLU A 213 20.35 -27.40 -9.17
CA GLU A 213 19.40 -26.37 -9.59
C GLU A 213 19.17 -25.33 -8.46
N PRO A 214 18.82 -24.08 -8.80
CA PRO A 214 18.23 -23.15 -7.86
C PRO A 214 16.86 -23.63 -7.40
N THR A 215 16.54 -23.33 -6.17
CA THR A 215 15.14 -23.27 -5.73
C THR A 215 14.47 -22.02 -6.29
N ASP A 216 13.14 -22.03 -6.39
CA ASP A 216 12.32 -20.88 -6.78
C ASP A 216 12.68 -19.62 -5.97
N VAL A 217 12.74 -19.73 -4.64
CA VAL A 217 13.06 -18.62 -3.75
C VAL A 217 14.46 -18.06 -3.98
N GLU A 218 15.45 -18.91 -4.28
CA GLU A 218 16.81 -18.44 -4.59
C GLU A 218 16.84 -17.64 -5.90
N LEU A 219 16.14 -18.13 -6.92
CA LEU A 219 16.07 -17.48 -8.22
C LEU A 219 15.30 -16.14 -8.14
N GLU A 220 14.18 -16.12 -7.43
CA GLU A 220 13.40 -14.90 -7.19
C GLU A 220 14.18 -13.89 -6.34
N THR A 221 14.93 -14.34 -5.33
CA THR A 221 15.80 -13.46 -4.53
C THR A 221 16.85 -12.78 -5.40
N LEU A 222 17.47 -13.51 -6.33
CA LEU A 222 18.42 -12.93 -7.28
C LEU A 222 17.72 -11.92 -8.20
N ALA A 223 16.55 -12.25 -8.74
CA ALA A 223 15.77 -11.35 -9.59
C ALA A 223 15.43 -10.02 -8.87
N GLN A 224 14.94 -10.09 -7.63
CA GLN A 224 14.59 -8.91 -6.85
C GLN A 224 15.82 -8.07 -6.49
N THR A 225 16.88 -8.70 -5.98
CA THR A 225 18.10 -8.00 -5.57
C THR A 225 18.87 -7.41 -6.73
N TRP A 226 18.71 -7.96 -7.95
CA TRP A 226 19.34 -7.45 -9.16
C TRP A 226 18.41 -6.55 -9.98
N SER A 227 17.22 -6.20 -9.50
CA SER A 227 16.33 -5.26 -10.19
C SER A 227 16.93 -3.85 -10.29
N GLU A 228 16.40 -3.02 -11.21
CA GLU A 228 16.81 -1.61 -11.30
C GLU A 228 16.54 -0.86 -10.00
N HIS A 229 15.41 -1.13 -9.35
CA HIS A 229 15.00 -0.51 -8.10
C HIS A 229 15.99 -0.79 -6.95
N CYS A 230 16.57 -1.99 -6.89
CA CYS A 230 17.51 -2.36 -5.83
C CYS A 230 18.95 -1.95 -6.15
N VAL A 231 19.43 -2.25 -7.36
CA VAL A 231 20.83 -2.02 -7.72
C VAL A 231 21.10 -0.57 -8.11
N HIS A 232 20.09 0.14 -8.64
CA HIS A 232 20.24 1.45 -9.26
C HIS A 232 21.22 1.41 -10.44
N LYS A 233 20.99 0.51 -11.42
CA LYS A 233 21.96 0.26 -12.51
C LYS A 233 22.12 1.51 -13.36
N THR A 234 21.04 2.23 -13.64
CA THR A 234 21.10 3.49 -14.41
C THR A 234 21.92 4.56 -13.69
N LEU A 235 21.77 4.68 -12.36
CA LEU A 235 22.56 5.64 -11.58
C LEU A 235 24.03 5.23 -11.42
N LYS A 236 24.36 3.95 -11.63
CA LYS A 236 25.74 3.43 -11.58
C LYS A 236 26.39 3.27 -12.95
N SER A 237 25.63 3.40 -14.04
CA SER A 237 26.13 3.24 -15.40
C SER A 237 26.93 4.44 -15.87
N SER A 238 27.75 4.20 -16.90
CA SER A 238 28.38 5.26 -17.66
C SER A 238 27.35 6.00 -18.51
N VAL A 239 27.44 7.33 -18.56
CA VAL A 239 26.53 8.20 -19.32
C VAL A 239 27.37 9.17 -20.15
N ASP A 240 27.21 9.10 -21.47
CA ASP A 240 27.68 10.12 -22.40
C ASP A 240 26.51 11.07 -22.70
N MET A 241 26.70 12.38 -22.50
CA MET A 241 25.67 13.39 -22.80
C MET A 241 26.25 14.65 -23.42
N GLU A 242 25.42 15.39 -24.15
CA GLU A 242 25.76 16.72 -24.64
C GLU A 242 24.79 17.75 -24.04
N LEU A 243 25.33 18.83 -23.48
CA LEU A 243 24.56 19.94 -22.94
C LEU A 243 25.21 21.26 -23.38
N ASP A 244 24.42 22.13 -24.02
CA ASP A 244 24.87 23.43 -24.56
C ASP A 244 26.13 23.33 -25.46
N GLY A 245 26.18 22.30 -26.31
CA GLY A 245 27.30 22.07 -27.24
C GLY A 245 28.57 21.51 -26.57
N LYS A 246 28.50 21.10 -25.29
CA LYS A 246 29.60 20.48 -24.56
C LYS A 246 29.29 19.02 -24.28
N ALA A 247 30.22 18.15 -24.65
CA ALA A 247 30.16 16.74 -24.32
C ALA A 247 30.62 16.51 -22.87
N PHE A 248 29.86 15.71 -22.14
CA PHE A 248 30.14 15.23 -20.80
C PHE A 248 30.11 13.71 -20.81
N ARG A 249 31.01 13.11 -20.04
CA ARG A 249 31.05 11.67 -19.83
C ARG A 249 31.19 11.40 -18.34
N PHE A 250 30.28 10.60 -17.82
CA PHE A 250 30.33 10.04 -16.48
C PHE A 250 30.61 8.54 -16.63
N GLU A 251 31.56 8.02 -15.88
CA GLU A 251 31.78 6.57 -15.74
C GLU A 251 30.83 5.98 -14.67
N ASN A 252 30.47 6.79 -13.67
CA ASN A 252 29.46 6.46 -12.69
C ASN A 252 28.67 7.71 -12.28
N LEU A 253 27.46 7.83 -12.81
CA LEU A 253 26.63 9.04 -12.64
C LEU A 253 26.45 9.42 -11.16
N LEU A 254 26.09 8.48 -10.28
CA LEU A 254 25.84 8.75 -8.87
C LEU A 254 27.10 9.18 -8.11
N LYS A 255 28.23 8.49 -8.34
CA LYS A 255 29.49 8.79 -7.67
C LYS A 255 30.01 10.17 -8.06
N GLU A 256 29.95 10.48 -9.36
CA GLU A 256 30.55 11.71 -9.91
C GLU A 256 29.67 12.95 -9.77
N THR A 257 28.40 12.78 -9.38
CA THR A 257 27.49 13.89 -9.10
C THR A 257 27.25 14.03 -7.59
N VAL A 258 26.33 13.24 -7.03
CA VAL A 258 25.82 13.38 -5.67
C VAL A 258 26.90 13.07 -4.62
N PHE A 259 27.65 11.98 -4.79
CA PHE A 259 28.67 11.59 -3.81
C PHE A 259 29.85 12.56 -3.86
N LYS A 260 30.34 12.87 -5.06
CA LYS A 260 31.44 13.83 -5.25
C LYS A 260 31.11 15.18 -4.64
N ALA A 261 29.92 15.74 -4.90
CA ALA A 261 29.52 17.00 -4.29
C ALA A 261 29.54 16.95 -2.75
N THR A 262 29.10 15.85 -2.16
CA THR A 262 29.13 15.65 -0.71
C THR A 262 30.56 15.54 -0.17
N GLN A 263 31.42 14.80 -0.88
CA GLN A 263 32.84 14.64 -0.53
C GLN A 263 33.63 15.94 -0.69
N ASP A 264 33.38 16.71 -1.75
CA ASP A 264 34.03 18.00 -2.01
C ASP A 264 33.64 19.04 -0.95
N LEU A 265 32.38 19.01 -0.48
CA LEU A 265 31.91 19.89 0.60
C LEU A 265 32.49 19.51 1.97
N ASN A 266 32.72 18.21 2.21
CA ASN A 266 33.32 17.62 3.41
C ASN A 266 32.92 18.30 4.72
N LYS A 267 31.61 18.44 4.96
CA LYS A 267 31.09 19.10 6.15
C LYS A 267 31.21 18.18 7.36
N ASP A 268 31.76 18.72 8.44
CA ASP A 268 31.95 18.06 9.74
C ASP A 268 30.63 17.67 10.42
N TRP A 269 29.58 18.48 10.24
CA TRP A 269 28.24 18.18 10.74
C TRP A 269 27.54 17.03 9.98
N CYS A 270 28.11 16.52 8.88
CA CYS A 270 27.60 15.31 8.20
C CYS A 270 28.16 14.05 8.89
N ILE A 271 27.44 13.52 9.87
CA ILE A 271 27.91 12.39 10.71
C ILE A 271 27.94 11.06 9.92
N SER A 272 26.88 10.76 9.17
CA SER A 272 26.77 9.52 8.38
C SER A 272 26.00 9.77 7.10
N VAL A 273 26.66 9.68 5.94
CA VAL A 273 26.04 9.93 4.64
C VAL A 273 26.40 8.80 3.67
N PHE A 274 25.41 8.29 2.95
CA PHE A 274 25.54 7.14 2.02
C PHE A 274 26.04 5.83 2.66
N ALA A 275 25.92 5.70 3.99
CA ALA A 275 26.39 4.53 4.75
C ALA A 275 25.26 3.72 5.39
N ASP A 276 24.05 4.27 5.47
CA ASP A 276 22.90 3.67 6.14
C ASP A 276 21.58 4.05 5.41
N ASN A 277 20.45 3.63 5.96
CA ASN A 277 19.11 3.83 5.39
C ASN A 277 18.72 5.31 5.25
N ALA A 278 19.23 6.18 6.15
CA ALA A 278 19.04 7.62 6.12
C ALA A 278 20.38 8.37 6.25
N GLY A 279 20.40 9.64 5.82
CA GLY A 279 21.52 10.54 6.09
C GLY A 279 21.42 11.12 7.50
N VAL A 280 22.54 11.19 8.23
CA VAL A 280 22.61 11.67 9.61
C VAL A 280 23.47 12.92 9.69
N ILE A 281 22.94 13.95 10.33
CA ILE A 281 23.60 15.23 10.57
C ILE A 281 23.59 15.58 12.05
N GLU A 282 24.56 16.40 12.47
CA GLU A 282 24.61 16.98 13.81
C GLU A 282 23.42 17.90 14.05
N PHE A 283 22.84 17.83 15.25
CA PHE A 283 21.81 18.75 15.73
C PHE A 283 22.35 19.63 16.85
N ASP A 284 22.94 18.98 17.85
CA ASP A 284 23.65 19.60 18.97
C ASP A 284 24.75 18.66 19.50
N ASP A 285 25.33 18.99 20.67
CA ASP A 285 26.42 18.24 21.29
C ASP A 285 26.02 16.79 21.67
N GLU A 286 24.74 16.54 21.96
CA GLU A 286 24.23 15.25 22.47
C GLU A 286 23.42 14.47 21.43
N ALA A 287 22.81 15.17 20.47
CA ALA A 287 21.85 14.62 19.52
C ALA A 287 22.22 14.85 18.04
N ALA A 288 21.75 13.93 17.22
CA ALA A 288 21.82 13.97 15.77
C ALA A 288 20.42 13.81 15.16
N LEU A 289 20.25 14.32 13.94
CA LEU A 289 19.05 14.10 13.13
C LEU A 289 19.35 13.16 11.99
N CYS A 290 18.49 12.16 11.78
CA CYS A 290 18.45 11.42 10.53
C CYS A 290 17.33 11.94 9.64
N PHE A 291 17.57 12.02 8.34
CA PHE A 291 16.57 12.40 7.37
C PHE A 291 16.60 11.50 6.14
N LYS A 292 15.42 11.07 5.72
CA LYS A 292 15.22 10.23 4.53
C LYS A 292 13.97 10.69 3.80
N VAL A 293 14.03 10.59 2.48
CA VAL A 293 12.89 10.75 1.57
C VAL A 293 12.90 9.58 0.60
N GLU A 294 11.72 9.00 0.36
CA GLU A 294 11.47 7.93 -0.60
C GLU A 294 10.32 8.28 -1.53
N THR A 295 10.15 7.50 -2.58
CA THR A 295 8.99 7.60 -3.49
C THR A 295 8.22 6.30 -3.52
N HIS A 296 6.89 6.38 -3.63
CA HIS A 296 6.04 5.19 -3.76
C HIS A 296 5.06 5.29 -4.94
N ASN A 297 5.59 5.70 -6.10
CA ASN A 297 4.84 6.16 -7.28
C ASN A 297 3.93 5.09 -7.90
N ARG A 298 4.52 3.99 -8.37
CA ARG A 298 3.79 2.94 -9.11
C ARG A 298 2.69 2.29 -8.27
N PRO A 299 2.92 1.89 -7.01
CA PRO A 299 1.85 1.31 -6.22
C PRO A 299 0.77 2.34 -5.88
N SER A 300 1.12 3.61 -5.66
CA SER A 300 0.13 4.67 -5.45
C SER A 300 -0.71 4.98 -6.71
N ALA A 301 -0.24 4.61 -7.90
CA ALA A 301 -1.04 4.70 -9.12
C ALA A 301 -2.14 3.61 -9.20
N LEU A 302 -1.89 2.45 -8.58
CA LEU A 302 -2.74 1.27 -8.63
C LEU A 302 -3.65 1.18 -7.40
N ASP A 303 -3.09 1.35 -6.21
CA ASP A 303 -3.80 1.47 -4.95
C ASP A 303 -3.33 2.74 -4.21
N PRO A 304 -3.98 3.90 -4.47
CA PRO A 304 -3.53 5.18 -3.94
C PRO A 304 -3.44 5.26 -2.42
N TYR A 305 -4.37 4.62 -1.70
CA TYR A 305 -4.34 4.62 -0.23
C TYR A 305 -3.26 3.69 0.29
N GLY A 306 -3.27 2.41 -0.12
CA GLY A 306 -2.31 1.42 0.37
C GLY A 306 -0.88 1.77 -0.02
N GLY A 307 -0.65 2.12 -1.29
CA GLY A 307 0.67 2.51 -1.80
C GLY A 307 1.26 3.73 -1.10
N ALA A 308 0.45 4.74 -0.79
CA ALA A 308 0.94 5.92 -0.09
C ALA A 308 1.18 5.67 1.41
N ALA A 309 0.28 4.90 2.05
CA ALA A 309 0.43 4.50 3.45
C ALA A 309 1.71 3.66 3.66
N THR A 310 2.02 2.72 2.77
CA THR A 310 3.27 1.95 2.83
C THR A 310 4.49 2.81 2.50
N GLY A 311 4.34 3.82 1.63
CA GLY A 311 5.37 4.81 1.34
C GLY A 311 5.83 5.58 2.57
N ILE A 312 4.90 6.22 3.28
CA ILE A 312 5.25 6.92 4.53
C ILE A 312 5.70 5.96 5.63
N GLY A 313 5.09 4.78 5.72
CA GLY A 313 5.50 3.76 6.68
C GLY A 313 6.93 3.25 6.44
N GLY A 314 7.34 3.09 5.18
CA GLY A 314 8.70 2.69 4.79
C GLY A 314 9.74 3.68 5.27
N VAL A 315 9.56 4.97 4.97
CA VAL A 315 10.52 6.00 5.36
C VAL A 315 10.58 6.26 6.87
N ILE A 316 9.46 6.05 7.59
CA ILE A 316 9.46 6.04 9.07
C ILE A 316 10.35 4.89 9.57
N ARG A 317 10.22 3.69 9.00
CA ARG A 317 11.06 2.53 9.37
C ARG A 317 12.52 2.73 9.01
N ASP A 318 12.83 3.43 7.92
CA ASP A 318 14.23 3.77 7.59
C ASP A 318 14.87 4.64 8.67
N SER A 319 14.14 5.63 9.15
CA SER A 319 14.59 6.46 10.27
C SER A 319 14.79 5.61 11.54
N MET A 320 13.83 4.74 11.86
CA MET A 320 13.95 3.80 12.98
C MET A 320 15.11 2.81 12.84
N GLY A 321 15.45 2.42 11.61
CA GLY A 321 16.54 1.47 11.32
C GLY A 321 17.92 2.11 11.17
N THR A 322 18.02 3.44 11.22
CA THR A 322 19.28 4.16 11.08
C THR A 322 20.08 4.13 12.38
N GLY A 323 21.37 3.82 12.30
CA GLY A 323 22.22 3.66 13.48
C GLY A 323 21.69 2.56 14.41
N LEU A 324 21.71 2.81 15.73
CA LEU A 324 21.12 1.91 16.74
C LEU A 324 19.67 2.26 17.09
N GLY A 325 19.02 3.07 16.26
CA GLY A 325 17.62 3.46 16.39
C GLY A 325 17.43 4.97 16.52
N ALA A 326 16.69 5.56 15.58
CA ALA A 326 16.18 6.92 15.71
C ALA A 326 14.71 6.91 16.15
N LYS A 327 14.29 7.95 16.86
CA LYS A 327 12.88 8.24 17.10
C LYS A 327 12.38 9.18 16.01
N PRO A 328 11.46 8.76 15.12
CA PRO A 328 10.79 9.66 14.18
C PRO A 328 10.04 10.76 14.93
N ILE A 329 10.21 12.01 14.50
CA ILE A 329 9.61 13.19 15.15
C ILE A 329 8.79 14.06 14.19
N ALA A 330 9.04 13.97 12.89
CA ALA A 330 8.33 14.75 11.88
C ALA A 330 8.37 14.06 10.53
N ASN A 331 7.32 14.25 9.74
CA ASN A 331 7.22 13.80 8.36
C ASN A 331 7.12 15.00 7.41
N THR A 332 7.44 14.76 6.13
CA THR A 332 7.23 15.70 5.04
C THR A 332 6.72 14.96 3.81
N ASP A 333 5.98 15.64 2.93
CA ASP A 333 5.53 15.02 1.69
C ASP A 333 5.60 15.95 0.48
N VAL A 334 5.80 15.40 -0.70
CA VAL A 334 5.63 16.14 -1.95
C VAL A 334 4.83 15.26 -2.91
N PHE A 335 3.70 15.77 -3.38
CA PHE A 335 2.82 15.04 -4.26
C PHE A 335 2.69 15.73 -5.61
N CYS A 336 2.89 14.97 -6.69
CA CYS A 336 2.64 15.42 -8.05
C CYS A 336 1.52 14.58 -8.67
N PHE A 337 0.42 15.22 -9.06
CA PHE A 337 -0.75 14.54 -9.62
C PHE A 337 -1.12 15.06 -11.02
N GLY A 338 -1.86 14.24 -11.76
CA GLY A 338 -2.63 14.72 -12.91
C GLY A 338 -3.68 15.77 -12.49
N LEU A 339 -4.25 16.47 -13.47
CA LEU A 339 -5.25 17.51 -13.19
C LEU A 339 -6.51 16.90 -12.57
N PRO A 340 -6.97 17.36 -11.39
CA PRO A 340 -8.13 16.77 -10.71
C PRO A 340 -9.45 17.05 -11.45
N GLU A 341 -9.51 18.11 -12.26
CA GLU A 341 -10.70 18.50 -13.06
C GLU A 341 -10.79 17.78 -14.41
N MET A 342 -9.92 16.80 -14.67
CA MET A 342 -9.93 16.05 -15.93
C MET A 342 -11.29 15.36 -16.13
N LYS A 343 -11.82 15.36 -17.36
CA LYS A 343 -13.08 14.67 -17.62
C LYS A 343 -12.83 13.17 -17.74
N ILE A 344 -13.80 12.36 -17.35
CA ILE A 344 -13.65 10.90 -17.35
C ILE A 344 -13.31 10.32 -18.73
N GLN A 345 -13.83 10.93 -19.80
CA GLN A 345 -13.52 10.52 -21.18
C GLN A 345 -12.07 10.79 -21.60
N ASP A 346 -11.38 11.72 -20.93
CA ASP A 346 -9.99 12.10 -21.22
C ASP A 346 -8.99 11.23 -20.43
N VAL A 347 -9.47 10.44 -19.45
CA VAL A 347 -8.65 9.53 -18.66
C VAL A 347 -8.45 8.21 -19.41
N PRO A 348 -7.19 7.80 -19.72
CA PRO A 348 -6.91 6.54 -20.40
C PRO A 348 -7.50 5.32 -19.71
N LYS A 349 -7.82 4.30 -20.50
CA LYS A 349 -8.27 3.00 -19.97
C LYS A 349 -7.17 2.40 -19.08
N GLY A 350 -7.55 1.89 -17.92
CA GLY A 350 -6.63 1.31 -16.93
C GLY A 350 -5.95 2.32 -16.00
N VAL A 351 -6.18 3.64 -16.18
CA VAL A 351 -5.63 4.68 -15.30
C VAL A 351 -6.71 5.17 -14.34
N LEU A 352 -6.40 5.27 -13.05
CA LEU A 352 -7.30 5.87 -12.06
C LEU A 352 -7.45 7.38 -12.30
N HIS A 353 -8.64 7.91 -12.03
CA HIS A 353 -8.89 9.34 -12.16
C HIS A 353 -7.95 10.15 -11.22
N PRO A 354 -7.29 11.23 -11.66
CA PRO A 354 -6.32 11.95 -10.84
C PRO A 354 -6.84 12.40 -9.48
N ARG A 355 -8.10 12.83 -9.42
CA ARG A 355 -8.73 13.20 -8.14
C ARG A 355 -8.85 12.01 -7.17
N ARG A 356 -9.14 10.80 -7.67
CA ARG A 356 -9.19 9.58 -6.84
C ARG A 356 -7.80 9.23 -6.33
N VAL A 357 -6.78 9.33 -7.19
CA VAL A 357 -5.38 9.13 -6.80
C VAL A 357 -4.99 10.12 -5.70
N MET A 358 -5.26 11.41 -5.91
CA MET A 358 -4.97 12.47 -4.94
C MET A 358 -5.66 12.21 -3.59
N LYS A 359 -6.98 11.96 -3.58
CA LYS A 359 -7.74 11.69 -2.34
C LYS A 359 -7.17 10.48 -1.60
N GLY A 360 -6.88 9.39 -2.30
CA GLY A 360 -6.36 8.18 -1.69
C GLY A 360 -4.93 8.34 -1.15
N VAL A 361 -4.04 9.00 -1.91
CA VAL A 361 -2.66 9.27 -1.45
C VAL A 361 -2.65 10.11 -0.19
N VAL A 362 -3.39 11.22 -0.18
CA VAL A 362 -3.49 12.11 0.99
C VAL A 362 -4.06 11.37 2.19
N ALA A 363 -5.11 10.57 2.01
CA ALA A 363 -5.68 9.76 3.08
C ALA A 363 -4.69 8.71 3.60
N GLY A 364 -3.96 8.03 2.72
CA GLY A 364 -2.97 7.00 3.10
C GLY A 364 -1.83 7.57 3.94
N VAL A 365 -1.21 8.67 3.49
CA VAL A 365 -0.12 9.32 4.24
C VAL A 365 -0.62 9.84 5.58
N ARG A 366 -1.75 10.56 5.57
CA ARG A 366 -2.36 11.12 6.78
C ARG A 366 -2.69 10.04 7.81
N ASP A 367 -3.37 8.97 7.40
CA ASP A 367 -3.86 7.95 8.31
C ASP A 367 -2.70 7.19 8.96
N TYR A 368 -1.65 6.86 8.20
CA TYR A 368 -0.47 6.20 8.75
C TYR A 368 0.28 7.11 9.73
N GLY A 369 0.58 8.36 9.34
CA GLY A 369 1.27 9.33 10.20
C GLY A 369 0.51 9.62 11.49
N ASN A 370 -0.82 9.84 11.40
CA ASN A 370 -1.68 10.09 12.56
C ASN A 370 -1.72 8.91 13.53
N ARG A 371 -1.84 7.68 13.02
CA ARG A 371 -1.86 6.47 13.87
C ARG A 371 -0.53 6.21 14.56
N MET A 372 0.58 6.58 13.90
CA MET A 372 1.92 6.54 14.50
C MET A 372 2.20 7.71 15.44
N GLY A 373 1.35 8.75 15.44
CA GLY A 373 1.55 9.96 16.25
C GLY A 373 2.70 10.85 15.76
N ILE A 374 3.02 10.82 14.46
CA ILE A 374 4.12 11.60 13.86
C ILE A 374 3.51 12.67 12.93
N PRO A 375 3.70 13.98 13.23
CA PRO A 375 3.09 15.04 12.44
C PRO A 375 3.79 15.22 11.08
N THR A 376 3.00 15.43 10.02
CA THR A 376 3.53 15.98 8.76
C THR A 376 3.64 17.49 8.90
N VAL A 377 4.87 18.02 8.88
CA VAL A 377 5.16 19.44 9.21
C VAL A 377 5.42 20.32 7.99
N ASN A 378 5.65 19.72 6.82
CA ASN A 378 5.93 20.41 5.57
C ASN A 378 5.42 19.56 4.40
N GLY A 379 5.08 20.22 3.29
CA GLY A 379 4.97 19.53 2.02
C GLY A 379 4.66 20.45 0.85
N ALA A 380 4.46 19.84 -0.32
CA ALA A 380 4.04 20.54 -1.53
C ALA A 380 3.12 19.67 -2.39
N ILE A 381 2.19 20.32 -3.09
CA ILE A 381 1.33 19.68 -4.09
C ILE A 381 1.52 20.38 -5.43
N TYR A 382 1.77 19.60 -6.47
CA TYR A 382 1.94 20.09 -7.83
C TYR A 382 1.04 19.33 -8.81
N PHE A 383 0.43 20.04 -9.74
CA PHE A 383 -0.48 19.47 -10.73
C PHE A 383 0.04 19.67 -12.14
N ASP A 384 0.15 18.58 -12.89
CA ASP A 384 0.57 18.59 -14.29
C ASP A 384 0.02 17.36 -15.02
N HIS A 385 -0.45 17.55 -16.25
CA HIS A 385 -0.98 16.47 -17.09
C HIS A 385 0.00 15.29 -17.26
N ARG A 386 1.32 15.54 -17.18
CA ARG A 386 2.36 14.51 -17.29
C ARG A 386 2.33 13.47 -16.15
N TYR A 387 1.64 13.74 -15.04
CA TYR A 387 1.52 12.82 -13.91
C TYR A 387 0.24 11.98 -13.92
N LEU A 388 -0.54 11.99 -15.01
CA LEU A 388 -1.84 11.30 -15.11
C LEU A 388 -1.75 9.79 -14.83
N ALA A 389 -0.80 9.09 -15.45
CA ALA A 389 -0.68 7.63 -15.32
C ALA A 389 0.29 7.17 -14.22
N ASN A 390 1.14 8.09 -13.74
CA ASN A 390 2.13 7.80 -12.71
C ASN A 390 2.32 9.07 -11.86
N PRO A 391 1.66 9.15 -10.69
CA PRO A 391 1.89 10.27 -9.78
C PRO A 391 3.31 10.20 -9.22
N LEU A 392 3.81 11.32 -8.71
CA LEU A 392 4.97 11.30 -7.83
C LEU A 392 4.50 11.43 -6.39
N VAL A 393 4.84 10.45 -5.56
CA VAL A 393 4.45 10.39 -4.16
C VAL A 393 5.72 10.31 -3.32
N PHE A 394 6.27 11.47 -2.99
CA PHE A 394 7.42 11.58 -2.10
C PHE A 394 6.96 11.60 -0.65
N CYS A 395 7.54 10.74 0.17
CA CYS A 395 7.33 10.70 1.62
C CYS A 395 8.68 10.81 2.30
N GLY A 396 8.79 11.67 3.31
CA GLY A 396 10.00 11.86 4.09
C GLY A 396 9.75 11.77 5.59
N SER A 397 10.77 11.37 6.32
CA SER A 397 10.75 11.29 7.78
C SER A 397 12.06 11.79 8.38
N VAL A 398 11.92 12.60 9.42
CA VAL A 398 13.01 13.12 10.26
C VAL A 398 12.96 12.38 11.59
N GLY A 399 14.09 11.79 11.98
CA GLY A 399 14.26 11.16 13.28
C GLY A 399 15.36 11.83 14.10
N ILE A 400 15.24 11.76 15.42
CA ILE A 400 16.28 12.20 16.37
C ILE A 400 16.92 10.98 17.04
N MET A 401 18.23 11.03 17.26
CA MET A 401 18.99 9.98 17.95
C MET A 401 20.15 10.56 18.76
N PRO A 402 20.64 9.87 19.80
CA PRO A 402 21.87 10.25 20.48
C PRO A 402 23.06 10.17 19.51
N ARG A 403 24.00 11.11 19.62
CA ARG A 403 25.17 11.22 18.73
C ARG A 403 26.07 9.97 18.77
N ASP A 404 26.13 9.27 19.90
CA ASP A 404 26.91 8.03 20.07
C ASP A 404 26.22 6.78 19.49
N LYS A 405 25.01 6.91 18.93
CA LYS A 405 24.21 5.82 18.35
C LYS A 405 24.07 5.89 16.83
N CYS A 406 24.75 6.84 16.17
CA CYS A 406 24.64 7.03 14.71
C CYS A 406 25.24 5.90 13.86
N PHE A 407 26.06 5.03 14.46
CA PHE A 407 26.75 3.95 13.75
C PHE A 407 26.34 2.57 14.27
N LYS A 408 26.14 1.62 13.36
CA LYS A 408 25.78 0.23 13.67
C LYS A 408 26.76 -0.76 13.05
N LYS A 409 26.91 -1.93 13.68
CA LYS A 409 27.73 -3.04 13.19
C LYS A 409 27.25 -4.36 13.78
N ALA A 410 26.92 -5.32 12.90
CA ALA A 410 26.63 -6.70 13.30
C ALA A 410 27.92 -7.46 13.66
N ARG A 411 27.83 -8.39 14.61
CA ARG A 411 28.93 -9.23 15.10
C ARG A 411 28.57 -10.71 14.96
N SER A 412 29.60 -11.55 14.83
CA SER A 412 29.41 -12.99 14.91
C SER A 412 28.84 -13.36 16.28
N GLY A 413 27.78 -14.17 16.30
CA GLY A 413 27.05 -14.54 17.51
C GLY A 413 25.82 -13.69 17.82
N ASP A 414 25.59 -12.58 17.10
CA ASP A 414 24.35 -11.81 17.23
C ASP A 414 23.14 -12.63 16.74
N TYR A 415 22.00 -12.48 17.42
CA TYR A 415 20.74 -13.06 16.97
C TYR A 415 20.13 -12.22 15.85
N ILE A 416 19.58 -12.88 14.83
CA ILE A 416 18.78 -12.25 13.79
C ILE A 416 17.31 -12.33 14.22
N VAL A 417 16.67 -11.18 14.41
CA VAL A 417 15.30 -11.09 14.91
C VAL A 417 14.44 -10.34 13.90
N LEU A 418 13.28 -10.91 13.58
CA LEU A 418 12.20 -10.23 12.88
C LEU A 418 11.25 -9.62 13.92
N VAL A 419 11.10 -8.29 13.90
CA VAL A 419 10.22 -7.56 14.83
C VAL A 419 9.14 -6.84 14.03
N GLY A 420 7.88 -7.16 14.30
CA GLY A 420 6.73 -6.67 13.55
C GLY A 420 5.75 -7.78 13.20
N GLY A 421 4.67 -7.40 12.51
CA GLY A 421 3.72 -8.33 11.89
C GLY A 421 4.21 -8.84 10.55
#